data_AF-A0A950SVI2-F1
#
_entry.id   AF-A0A950SVI2-F1
#
_cell.length_a   1.000
_cell.length_b   1.000
_cell.length_c   1.000
_cell.angle_alpha   90.00
_cell.angle_beta   90.00
_cell.angle_gamma   90.00
#
_symmetry.space_group_name_H-M   'P 1'
#
loop_
_entity.id
_entity.type
_entity.pdbx_description
1 polymer ?
#
loop_
_entity_poly.entity_id
_entity_poly.type
_entity_poly.pdbx_seq_one_letter_code
_entity_poly.pdbx_strand_id
1 'polypeptide(L)'
;MKKEFGAVFLACCLAACAQPPATQQAAAPPAPAAPPPETAPGQQPATSEAQVSPGRWDVERVRCSDLLGAADDDRAAAAMFYYGYLAAKAGIRVIDVSQIDGNIKKVMDRCAAAPNITVPLAFRQALGRRG
;
A
#
# COMPACT_ATOMS: atom_id res chain seq x y z
N MET A 1 21.39 33.38 26.21
CA MET A 1 22.00 32.82 24.98
C MET A 1 21.13 31.68 24.48
N LYS A 2 20.92 31.62 23.15
CA LYS A 2 20.41 30.50 22.33
C LYS A 2 18.89 30.19 22.37
N LYS A 3 18.10 31.14 21.85
CA LYS A 3 17.04 30.82 20.86
C LYS A 3 17.74 30.45 19.53
N GLU A 4 17.01 29.89 18.56
CA GLU A 4 17.47 29.58 17.18
C GLU A 4 18.09 28.18 16.95
N PHE A 5 17.33 27.09 17.12
CA PHE A 5 17.64 25.79 16.48
C PHE A 5 16.46 25.19 15.69
N GLY A 6 15.33 25.90 15.60
CA GLY A 6 14.11 25.38 14.97
C GLY A 6 13.92 25.71 13.49
N ALA A 7 14.70 26.62 12.91
CA ALA A 7 14.42 27.15 11.58
C ALA A 7 15.27 26.56 10.43
N VAL A 8 16.39 25.89 10.74
CA VAL A 8 17.35 25.48 9.69
C VAL A 8 16.99 24.14 9.04
N PHE A 9 16.28 23.24 9.73
CA PHE A 9 15.97 21.91 9.19
C PHE A 9 14.80 21.89 8.18
N LEU A 10 13.98 22.95 8.14
CA LEU A 10 12.80 23.03 7.26
C LEU A 10 13.12 23.56 5.84
N ALA A 11 14.32 24.09 5.61
CA ALA A 11 14.70 24.69 4.32
C ALA A 11 15.46 23.74 3.37
N CYS A 12 16.06 22.66 3.88
CA CYS A 12 16.88 21.75 3.05
C CYS A 12 16.09 20.76 2.18
N CYS A 13 14.76 20.63 2.35
CA CYS A 13 13.96 19.67 1.58
C CYS A 13 13.35 20.22 0.27
N LEU A 14 13.55 21.51 -0.07
CA LEU A 14 12.91 22.14 -1.24
C LEU A 14 13.85 22.41 -2.43
N ALA A 15 15.14 22.05 -2.34
CA ALA A 15 16.14 22.39 -3.36
C ALA A 15 16.51 21.23 -4.33
N ALA A 16 15.78 20.10 -4.32
CA ALA A 16 16.11 18.94 -5.15
C ALA A 16 15.51 18.97 -6.58
N CYS A 17 14.78 20.02 -6.97
CA CYS A 17 14.10 20.07 -8.27
C CYS A 17 14.69 21.08 -9.29
N ALA A 18 15.84 21.69 -9.04
CA ALA A 18 16.45 22.61 -9.99
C ALA A 18 17.44 21.89 -10.91
N GLN A 19 17.06 21.66 -12.17
CA GLN A 19 18.00 21.27 -13.23
C GLN A 19 18.95 22.44 -13.52
N PRO A 20 20.28 22.24 -13.63
CA PRO A 20 21.19 23.29 -14.01
C PRO A 20 20.88 23.80 -15.44
N PRO A 21 21.06 25.11 -15.70
CA PRO A 21 20.79 25.68 -17.01
C PRO A 21 21.71 25.07 -18.05
N ALA A 22 21.12 24.61 -19.16
CA ALA A 22 21.87 24.10 -20.30
C ALA A 22 22.79 25.21 -20.83
N THR A 23 24.09 24.96 -20.81
CA THR A 23 25.06 25.72 -21.60
C THR A 23 24.66 25.64 -23.08
N GLN A 24 24.27 26.78 -23.65
CA GLN A 24 24.05 26.91 -25.09
C GLN A 24 25.39 26.71 -25.80
N GLN A 25 25.60 25.49 -26.29
CA GLN A 25 26.70 25.19 -27.17
C GLN A 25 26.37 25.75 -28.56
N ALA A 26 27.25 26.62 -29.07
CA ALA A 26 27.12 27.24 -30.38
C ALA A 26 26.88 26.18 -31.47
N ALA A 27 25.91 26.43 -32.34
CA ALA A 27 25.53 25.54 -33.41
C ALA A 27 26.68 25.35 -34.41
N ALA A 28 27.17 24.12 -34.53
CA ALA A 28 28.00 23.68 -35.65
C ALA A 28 27.13 23.57 -36.93
N PRO A 29 27.72 23.73 -38.13
CA PRO A 29 26.98 23.59 -39.40
C PRO A 29 26.34 22.19 -39.53
N PRO A 30 25.24 22.06 -40.29
CA PRO A 30 24.49 20.81 -40.37
C PRO A 30 25.35 19.71 -41.01
N ALA A 31 25.58 18.64 -40.24
CA ALA A 31 26.13 17.39 -40.72
C ALA A 31 25.06 16.60 -41.50
N PRO A 32 25.45 15.74 -42.46
CA PRO A 32 24.51 14.89 -43.20
C PRO A 32 23.68 14.01 -42.26
N ALA A 33 22.42 13.75 -42.62
CA ALA A 33 21.44 13.05 -41.80
C ALA A 33 21.98 11.72 -41.24
N ALA A 34 21.92 11.58 -39.92
CA ALA A 34 22.28 10.35 -39.21
C ALA A 34 21.20 9.26 -39.44
N PRO A 35 21.60 7.96 -39.45
CA PRO A 35 20.65 6.85 -39.48
C PRO A 35 19.76 6.83 -38.22
N PRO A 36 18.57 6.19 -38.27
CA PRO A 36 17.64 6.14 -37.14
C PRO A 36 18.30 5.54 -35.89
N PRO A 37 17.91 5.98 -34.68
CA PRO A 37 18.54 5.56 -33.43
C PRO A 37 18.39 4.05 -33.22
N GLU A 38 19.53 3.40 -33.02
CA GLU A 38 19.63 2.00 -32.64
C GLU A 38 19.07 1.83 -31.22
N THR A 39 18.06 0.98 -31.09
CA THR A 39 17.41 0.64 -29.82
C THR A 39 18.45 0.06 -28.86
N ALA A 40 18.74 0.75 -27.76
CA ALA A 40 19.60 0.21 -26.71
C ALA A 40 19.04 -1.15 -26.21
N PRO A 41 19.84 -2.22 -26.14
CA PRO A 41 19.37 -3.50 -25.64
C PRO A 41 19.13 -3.40 -24.13
N GLY A 42 17.90 -3.68 -23.69
CA GLY A 42 17.69 -4.26 -22.36
C GLY A 42 17.01 -3.43 -21.27
N GLN A 43 16.19 -2.42 -21.58
CA GLN A 43 15.16 -2.01 -20.60
C GLN A 43 13.95 -2.92 -20.73
N GLN A 44 14.04 -4.10 -20.11
CA GLN A 44 12.86 -4.87 -19.78
C GLN A 44 11.98 -4.00 -18.86
N PRO A 45 10.67 -3.87 -19.12
CA PRO A 45 9.76 -3.22 -18.18
C PRO A 45 9.92 -3.89 -16.82
N ALA A 46 10.12 -3.11 -15.76
CA ALA A 46 10.09 -3.63 -14.40
C ALA A 46 8.72 -4.27 -14.20
N THR A 47 8.65 -5.61 -14.22
CA THR A 47 7.45 -6.33 -13.87
C THR A 47 7.17 -6.02 -12.41
N SER A 48 6.03 -5.39 -12.13
CA SER A 48 5.58 -5.17 -10.75
C SER A 48 5.70 -6.48 -9.97
N GLU A 49 6.37 -6.46 -8.81
CA GLU A 49 6.51 -7.62 -7.93
C GLU A 49 5.15 -8.15 -7.44
N ALA A 50 4.11 -7.32 -7.55
CA ALA A 50 2.73 -7.74 -7.34
C ALA A 50 2.25 -8.58 -8.54
N GLN A 51 2.69 -9.84 -8.61
CA GLN A 51 1.92 -10.86 -9.30
C GLN A 51 0.63 -11.06 -8.51
N VAL A 52 -0.45 -10.39 -8.93
CA VAL A 52 -1.79 -10.70 -8.42
C VAL A 52 -2.04 -12.16 -8.79
N SER A 53 -2.16 -13.05 -7.80
CA SER A 53 -2.38 -14.48 -8.03
C SER A 53 -3.47 -14.68 -9.10
N PRO A 54 -3.24 -15.55 -10.10
CA PRO A 54 -4.25 -15.85 -11.10
C PRO A 54 -5.42 -16.58 -10.43
N GLY A 55 -6.50 -15.84 -10.16
CA GLY A 55 -7.71 -16.40 -9.56
C GLY A 55 -8.62 -15.31 -9.01
N ARG A 56 -9.94 -15.50 -9.14
CA ARG A 56 -10.92 -14.65 -8.47
C ARG A 56 -10.88 -14.95 -6.97
N TRP A 57 -10.34 -14.04 -6.18
CA TRP A 57 -10.42 -14.15 -4.72
C TRP A 57 -11.83 -13.82 -4.24
N ASP A 58 -12.53 -14.79 -3.64
CA ASP A 58 -13.83 -14.57 -3.02
C ASP A 58 -13.66 -14.15 -1.55
N VAL A 59 -13.57 -12.83 -1.36
CA VAL A 59 -13.40 -12.17 -0.05
C VAL A 59 -14.43 -12.64 0.98
N GLU A 60 -15.65 -13.00 0.56
CA GLU A 60 -16.72 -13.38 1.48
C GLU A 60 -16.59 -14.81 2.05
N ARG A 61 -15.75 -15.65 1.42
CA ARG A 61 -15.64 -17.09 1.73
C ARG A 61 -14.38 -17.50 2.45
N VAL A 62 -13.39 -16.62 2.58
CA VAL A 62 -12.15 -16.90 3.31
C VAL A 62 -12.45 -17.30 4.74
N ARG A 63 -11.87 -18.41 5.21
CA ARG A 63 -12.07 -18.92 6.56
C ARG A 63 -11.07 -18.31 7.53
N CYS A 64 -11.45 -18.29 8.80
CA CYS A 64 -10.54 -17.93 9.88
C CYS A 64 -9.30 -18.84 9.93
N SER A 65 -9.42 -20.13 9.58
CA SER A 65 -8.27 -21.03 9.44
C SER A 65 -7.23 -20.52 8.44
N ASP A 66 -7.69 -19.98 7.31
CA ASP A 66 -6.82 -19.50 6.25
C ASP A 66 -6.11 -18.21 6.68
N LEU A 67 -6.84 -17.31 7.36
CA LEU A 67 -6.28 -16.09 7.93
C LEU A 67 -5.26 -16.39 9.04
N LEU A 68 -5.56 -17.35 9.93
CA LEU A 68 -4.67 -17.73 11.03
C LEU A 68 -3.44 -18.52 10.54
N GLY A 69 -3.57 -19.24 9.43
CA GLY A 69 -2.47 -19.98 8.80
C GLY A 69 -1.58 -19.14 7.90
N ALA A 70 -1.97 -17.90 7.58
CA ALA A 70 -1.17 -16.99 6.78
C ALA A 70 0.09 -16.52 7.55
N ALA A 71 1.13 -16.14 6.80
CA ALA A 71 2.31 -15.49 7.38
C ALA A 71 1.91 -14.21 8.13
N ASP A 72 2.74 -13.80 9.08
CA ASP A 72 2.39 -12.71 10.01
C ASP A 72 2.07 -11.40 9.29
N ASP A 73 2.88 -11.03 8.30
CA ASP A 73 2.69 -9.81 7.50
C ASP A 73 1.44 -9.91 6.62
N ASP A 74 1.21 -11.05 5.97
CA ASP A 74 0.02 -11.28 5.15
C ASP A 74 -1.26 -11.29 5.99
N ARG A 75 -1.19 -11.85 7.20
CA ARG A 75 -2.30 -11.87 8.16
C ARG A 75 -2.63 -10.47 8.65
N ALA A 76 -1.62 -9.66 8.95
CA ALA A 76 -1.80 -8.26 9.32
C ALA A 76 -2.40 -7.45 8.17
N ALA A 77 -1.87 -7.61 6.95
CA ALA A 77 -2.38 -6.95 5.75
C ALA A 77 -3.83 -7.35 5.46
N ALA A 78 -4.14 -8.64 5.51
CA ALA A 78 -5.50 -9.16 5.31
C ALA A 78 -6.45 -8.64 6.39
N ALA A 79 -6.04 -8.61 7.66
CA ALA A 79 -6.86 -8.06 8.74
C ALA A 79 -7.24 -6.59 8.50
N MET A 80 -6.27 -5.77 8.08
CA MET A 80 -6.51 -4.37 7.74
C MET A 80 -7.37 -4.19 6.49
N PHE A 81 -7.15 -5.02 5.46
CA PHE A 81 -8.00 -5.07 4.28
C PHE A 81 -9.46 -5.36 4.67
N TYR A 82 -9.72 -6.41 5.45
CA TYR A 82 -11.07 -6.75 5.90
C TYR A 82 -11.68 -5.65 6.78
N TYR A 83 -10.89 -5.02 7.63
CA TYR A 83 -11.34 -3.90 8.46
C TYR A 83 -11.89 -2.75 7.58
N GLY A 84 -11.13 -2.34 6.57
CA GLY A 84 -11.55 -1.30 5.62
C GLY A 84 -12.71 -1.73 4.73
N TYR A 85 -12.64 -2.94 4.16
CA TYR A 85 -13.67 -3.51 3.29
C TYR A 85 -15.04 -3.58 3.99
N LEU A 86 -15.07 -4.09 5.22
CA LEU A 86 -16.32 -4.25 5.96
C LEU A 86 -16.83 -2.91 6.53
N ALA A 87 -15.93 -1.99 6.88
CA ALA A 87 -16.32 -0.62 7.24
C ALA A 87 -17.01 0.07 6.05
N ALA A 88 -16.42 -0.02 4.84
CA ALA A 88 -17.01 0.53 3.63
C ALA A 88 -18.37 -0.09 3.30
N LYS A 89 -18.50 -1.43 3.42
CA LYS A 89 -19.79 -2.11 3.24
C LYS A 89 -20.85 -1.68 4.26
N ALA A 90 -20.44 -1.33 5.47
CA ALA A 90 -21.32 -0.80 6.52
C ALA A 90 -21.59 0.72 6.40
N GLY A 91 -21.17 1.37 5.31
CA GLY A 91 -21.34 2.81 5.11
C GLY A 91 -20.46 3.69 6.00
N ILE A 92 -19.48 3.11 6.70
CA ILE A 92 -18.56 3.85 7.57
C ILE A 92 -17.49 4.51 6.71
N ARG A 93 -17.42 5.83 6.76
CA ARG A 93 -16.46 6.65 5.98
C ARG A 93 -15.25 7.11 6.78
N VAL A 94 -15.32 7.05 8.10
CA VAL A 94 -14.25 7.44 9.02
C VAL A 94 -13.94 6.26 9.93
N ILE A 95 -12.68 5.83 9.92
CA ILE A 95 -12.17 4.79 10.80
C ILE A 95 -11.51 5.46 12.00
N ASP A 96 -11.99 5.14 13.20
CA ASP A 96 -11.30 5.48 14.44
C ASP A 96 -10.08 4.58 14.59
N VAL A 97 -8.90 5.15 14.35
CA VAL A 97 -7.62 4.43 14.38
C VAL A 97 -7.23 4.01 15.79
N SER A 98 -7.71 4.70 16.82
CA SER A 98 -7.41 4.37 18.22
C SER A 98 -8.01 3.03 18.65
N GLN A 99 -9.00 2.54 17.91
CA GLN A 99 -9.71 1.30 18.21
C GLN A 99 -9.23 0.10 17.38
N ILE A 100 -8.35 0.31 16.40
CA ILE A 100 -7.94 -0.74 15.45
C ILE A 100 -7.33 -1.93 16.20
N ASP A 101 -6.31 -1.68 17.03
CA ASP A 101 -5.59 -2.75 17.73
C ASP A 101 -6.53 -3.62 18.58
N GLY A 102 -7.39 -2.97 19.39
CA GLY A 102 -8.37 -3.65 20.22
C GLY A 102 -9.42 -4.42 19.41
N ASN A 103 -9.86 -3.88 18.28
CA ASN A 103 -10.82 -4.54 17.40
C ASN A 103 -10.22 -5.72 16.66
N ILE A 104 -9.01 -5.57 16.10
CA ILE A 104 -8.29 -6.66 15.44
C ILE A 104 -8.01 -7.78 16.44
N LYS A 105 -7.62 -7.46 17.68
CA LYS A 105 -7.46 -8.47 18.72
C LYS A 105 -8.76 -9.27 18.94
N LYS A 106 -9.91 -8.60 19.10
CA LYS A 106 -11.22 -9.29 19.26
C LYS A 106 -11.54 -10.20 18.08
N VAL A 107 -11.24 -9.75 16.86
CA VAL A 107 -11.45 -10.56 15.65
C VAL A 107 -10.55 -11.79 15.64
N MET A 108 -9.26 -11.64 15.97
CA MET A 108 -8.32 -12.76 16.00
C MET A 108 -8.69 -13.77 17.10
N ASP A 109 -9.08 -13.27 18.28
CA ASP A 109 -9.61 -14.12 19.37
C ASP A 109 -10.86 -14.89 18.90
N ARG A 110 -11.75 -14.23 18.14
CA ARG A 110 -12.94 -14.88 17.56
C ARG A 110 -12.58 -15.93 16.51
N CYS A 111 -11.61 -15.63 15.64
CA CYS A 111 -11.14 -16.56 14.64
C CYS A 111 -10.49 -17.79 15.28
N ALA A 112 -9.69 -17.60 16.33
CA ALA A 112 -9.08 -18.70 17.09
C ALA A 112 -10.13 -19.60 17.74
N ALA A 113 -11.21 -19.01 18.28
CA ALA A 113 -12.30 -19.76 18.89
C ALA A 113 -13.17 -20.54 17.88
N ALA A 114 -13.17 -20.15 16.61
CA ALA A 114 -14.05 -20.73 15.58
C ALA A 114 -13.38 -20.72 14.19
N PRO A 115 -12.34 -21.53 13.95
CA PRO A 115 -11.51 -21.45 12.73
C PRO A 115 -12.28 -21.72 11.43
N ASN A 116 -13.42 -22.43 11.51
CA ASN A 116 -14.21 -22.81 10.34
C ASN A 116 -15.17 -21.71 9.85
N ILE A 117 -15.40 -20.63 10.61
CA ILE A 117 -16.26 -19.53 10.14
C ILE A 117 -15.51 -18.63 9.17
N THR A 118 -16.24 -17.82 8.40
CA THR A 118 -15.62 -16.86 7.48
C THR A 118 -15.09 -15.65 8.21
N VAL A 119 -14.03 -15.03 7.68
CA VAL A 119 -13.44 -13.80 8.24
C VAL A 119 -14.49 -12.68 8.36
N PRO A 120 -15.33 -12.39 7.33
CA PRO A 120 -16.42 -11.42 7.49
C PRO A 120 -17.39 -11.73 8.63
N LEU A 121 -17.70 -13.01 8.86
CA LEU A 121 -18.57 -13.40 9.97
C LEU A 121 -17.89 -13.17 11.33
N ALA A 122 -16.60 -13.48 11.45
CA ALA A 122 -15.83 -13.20 12.66
C ALA A 122 -15.79 -11.70 12.99
N PHE A 123 -15.58 -10.85 11.99
CA PHE A 123 -15.65 -9.38 12.14
C PHE A 123 -17.02 -8.91 12.63
N ARG A 124 -18.12 -9.39 12.03
CA ARG A 124 -19.48 -9.03 12.47
C ARG A 124 -19.74 -9.45 13.92
N GLN A 125 -19.32 -10.65 14.29
CA GLN A 125 -19.51 -11.20 15.63
C GLN A 125 -18.66 -10.49 16.68
N ALA A 126 -17.39 -10.20 16.36
CA ALA A 126 -16.46 -9.56 17.28
C ALA A 126 -16.76 -8.08 17.52
N LEU A 127 -17.24 -7.36 16.50
CA LEU A 127 -17.45 -5.91 16.56
C LEU A 127 -18.91 -5.50 16.76
N GLY A 128 -19.83 -6.45 16.81
CA GLY A 128 -21.26 -6.19 17.09
C GLY A 128 -21.96 -5.35 16.02
N ARG A 129 -21.37 -5.20 14.83
CA ARG A 129 -21.91 -4.38 13.75
C ARG A 129 -22.92 -5.20 12.94
N ARG A 130 -24.21 -4.97 13.17
CA ARG A 130 -25.28 -5.43 12.27
C ARG A 130 -25.12 -4.64 10.96
N GLY A 131 -25.09 -5.36 9.85
CA GLY A 131 -25.13 -4.76 8.51
C GLY A 131 -26.47 -4.11 8.23
#